data_AF-A0A954W228-F1
#
_entry.id   AF-A0A954W228-F1
#
_cell.length_a   1.000
_cell.length_b   1.000
_cell.length_c   1.000
_cell.angle_alpha   90.00
_cell.angle_beta   90.00
_cell.angle_gamma   90.00
#
_symmetry.space_group_name_H-M   'P 1'
#
loop_
_entity.id
_entity.type
_entity.pdbx_description
1 polymer ?
#
loop_
_entity_poly.entity_id
_entity_poly.type
_entity_poly.pdbx_seq_one_letter_code
_entity_poly.pdbx_strand_id
1 'polypeptide(L)'
;QLGLEYKLPVLVVRPTEANQVARIYPEIAKMLEPLKSAGFPILDEVYQFYEHGDYEKRKQRYLDAITNAPEGVSEIIIHCGFDDHELRQITSSVDIRDSDRKVFTDPEVQAAIQRLGVQIITWKQFQEMKR
;
A
#
# COMPACT_ATOMS: atom_id res chain seq x y z
N GLN A 1 -14.92 8.59 11.37
CA GLN A 1 -15.30 8.92 12.76
C GLN A 1 -14.38 8.26 13.77
N LEU A 2 -14.33 6.93 13.86
CA LEU A 2 -13.48 6.22 14.85
C LEU A 2 -11.99 6.61 14.79
N GLY A 3 -11.42 6.77 13.59
CA GLY A 3 -10.02 7.23 13.46
C GLY A 3 -9.74 8.58 14.15
N LEU A 4 -10.70 9.52 14.13
CA LEU A 4 -10.59 10.81 14.81
C LEU A 4 -10.70 10.64 16.33
N GLU A 5 -11.70 9.88 16.79
CA GLU A 5 -11.96 9.62 18.21
C GLU A 5 -10.76 8.95 18.90
N TYR A 6 -10.23 7.90 18.29
CA TYR A 6 -9.09 7.14 18.81
C TYR A 6 -7.74 7.73 18.38
N LYS A 7 -7.75 8.85 17.64
CA LYS A 7 -6.57 9.56 17.13
C LYS A 7 -5.67 8.72 16.20
N LEU A 8 -6.19 7.63 15.60
CA LEU A 8 -5.45 6.67 14.78
C LEU A 8 -5.38 7.10 13.31
N PRO A 9 -4.20 7.06 12.66
CA PRO A 9 -4.11 7.37 11.24
C PRO A 9 -5.04 6.44 10.44
N VAL A 10 -5.63 6.97 9.37
CA VAL A 10 -6.59 6.26 8.54
C VAL A 10 -6.01 6.13 7.15
N LEU A 11 -6.17 4.96 6.53
CA LEU A 11 -5.84 4.75 5.13
C LEU A 11 -6.74 5.64 4.26
N VAL A 12 -6.21 6.80 3.90
CA VAL A 12 -6.82 7.79 3.02
C VAL A 12 -5.74 8.35 2.13
N VAL A 13 -6.01 8.31 0.82
CA VAL A 13 -5.08 8.74 -0.21
C VAL A 13 -5.48 10.12 -0.71
N ARG A 14 -4.48 10.97 -0.95
CA ARG A 14 -4.64 12.24 -1.60
C ARG A 14 -5.17 12.01 -3.03
N PRO A 15 -6.30 12.60 -3.40
CA PRO A 15 -6.80 12.48 -4.75
C PRO A 15 -5.89 13.28 -5.68
N THR A 16 -5.38 12.61 -6.70
CA THR A 16 -4.63 13.22 -7.79
C THR A 16 -5.30 12.85 -9.12
N GLU A 17 -4.97 13.57 -10.20
CA GLU A 17 -5.43 13.19 -11.53
C GLU A 17 -4.88 11.80 -11.94
N ALA A 18 -3.67 11.47 -11.49
CA ALA A 18 -2.98 10.22 -11.81
C ALA A 18 -3.63 8.99 -11.15
N ASN A 19 -4.02 9.08 -9.87
CA ASN A 19 -4.55 7.92 -9.13
C ASN A 19 -6.07 7.77 -9.21
N GLN A 20 -6.78 8.78 -9.73
CA GLN A 20 -8.23 8.76 -9.95
C GLN A 20 -9.06 8.40 -8.70
N VAL A 21 -8.48 8.49 -7.49
CA VAL A 21 -9.12 8.09 -6.23
C VAL A 21 -10.42 8.84 -6.02
N ALA A 22 -10.45 10.13 -6.34
CA ALA A 22 -11.67 10.94 -6.26
C ALA A 22 -12.79 10.48 -7.20
N ARG A 23 -12.46 9.84 -8.33
CA ARG A 23 -13.44 9.30 -9.29
C ARG A 23 -14.01 7.96 -8.81
N ILE A 24 -13.15 7.09 -8.30
CA ILE A 24 -13.52 5.73 -7.90
C ILE A 24 -14.23 5.73 -6.52
N TYR A 25 -13.78 6.60 -5.62
CA TYR A 25 -14.28 6.69 -4.25
C TYR A 25 -14.62 8.14 -3.89
N PRO A 26 -15.74 8.68 -4.38
CA PRO A 26 -16.13 10.06 -4.09
C PRO A 26 -16.32 10.34 -2.59
N GLU A 27 -16.63 9.31 -1.79
CA GLU A 27 -16.73 9.41 -0.33
C GLU A 27 -15.38 9.66 0.36
N ILE A 28 -14.26 9.21 -0.23
CA ILE A 28 -12.91 9.50 0.30
C ILE A 28 -12.67 11.02 0.31
N ALA A 29 -13.17 11.74 -0.70
CA ALA A 29 -13.07 13.19 -0.74
C ALA A 29 -13.74 13.86 0.47
N LYS A 30 -14.86 13.29 0.97
CA LYS A 30 -15.56 13.80 2.15
C LYS A 30 -14.81 13.52 3.46
N MET A 31 -13.94 12.50 3.48
CA MET A 31 -13.12 12.16 4.65
C MET A 31 -11.87 13.04 4.77
N LEU A 32 -11.38 13.60 3.67
CA LEU A 32 -10.13 14.35 3.64
C LEU A 32 -10.17 15.59 4.54
N GLU A 33 -11.19 16.44 4.41
CA GLU A 33 -11.22 17.72 5.12
C GLU A 33 -11.29 17.54 6.64
N PRO A 34 -12.13 16.65 7.21
CA PRO A 34 -12.08 16.36 8.65
C PRO A 34 -10.73 15.83 9.12
N LEU A 35 -10.08 14.95 8.35
CA LEU A 35 -8.78 14.38 8.72
C LEU A 35 -7.66 15.43 8.67
N LYS A 36 -7.59 16.22 7.59
CA LYS A 36 -6.66 17.35 7.48
C LYS A 36 -6.87 18.38 8.57
N SER A 37 -8.12 18.74 8.85
CA SER A 37 -8.45 19.71 9.92
C SER A 37 -8.04 19.22 11.31
N ALA A 38 -8.00 17.90 11.51
CA ALA A 38 -7.49 17.27 12.72
C ALA A 38 -5.96 17.05 12.71
N GLY A 39 -5.26 17.53 11.68
CA GLY A 39 -3.82 17.42 11.49
C GLY A 39 -3.32 16.05 11.04
N PHE A 40 -4.21 15.14 10.61
CA PHE A 40 -3.82 13.78 10.26
C PHE A 40 -2.99 13.77 8.97
N PRO A 41 -1.95 12.93 8.91
CA PRO A 41 -1.19 12.72 7.68
C PRO A 41 -2.07 12.01 6.64
N ILE A 42 -1.83 12.28 5.36
CA ILE A 42 -2.58 11.73 4.23
C ILE A 42 -1.57 11.09 3.28
N LEU A 43 -1.85 9.86 2.81
CA LEU A 43 -0.98 9.15 1.89
C LEU A 43 -0.98 9.83 0.52
N ASP A 44 0.14 9.78 -0.18
CA ASP A 44 0.29 10.35 -1.51
C ASP A 44 -0.09 9.32 -2.60
N GLU A 45 0.13 8.03 -2.34
CA GLU A 45 -0.31 6.95 -3.22
C GLU A 45 -0.62 5.65 -2.46
N VAL A 46 -1.49 4.81 -3.05
CA VAL A 46 -1.70 3.42 -2.61
C VAL A 46 -1.59 2.47 -3.80
N TYR A 47 -0.76 1.45 -3.67
CA TYR A 47 -0.61 0.38 -4.65
C TYR A 47 -1.23 -0.92 -4.14
N GLN A 48 -2.02 -1.55 -4.99
CA GLN A 48 -2.61 -2.87 -4.80
C GLN A 48 -2.55 -3.61 -6.14
N PHE A 49 -2.06 -4.84 -6.12
CA PHE A 49 -1.98 -5.69 -7.30
C PHE A 49 -2.77 -6.97 -7.03
N TYR A 50 -3.66 -7.35 -7.96
CA TYR A 50 -4.56 -8.49 -7.82
C TYR A 50 -4.49 -9.44 -9.04
N GLU A 51 -3.50 -9.24 -9.88
CA GLU A 51 -3.26 -10.04 -11.07
C GLU A 51 -2.71 -11.41 -10.67
N HIS A 52 -3.41 -12.46 -11.09
CA HIS A 52 -2.91 -13.83 -11.09
C HIS A 52 -1.80 -14.00 -12.15
N GLY A 53 -0.95 -15.00 -11.96
CA GLY A 53 -0.02 -15.47 -12.99
C GLY A 53 1.46 -15.38 -12.61
N ASP A 54 2.27 -14.95 -13.57
CA ASP A 54 3.72 -15.11 -13.53
C ASP A 54 4.42 -14.30 -12.42
N TYR A 55 5.30 -14.99 -11.68
CA TYR A 55 6.04 -14.41 -10.56
C TYR A 55 6.95 -13.26 -10.99
N GLU A 56 7.70 -13.41 -12.09
CA GLU A 56 8.66 -12.40 -12.54
C GLU A 56 7.95 -11.13 -13.00
N LYS A 57 6.80 -11.26 -13.68
CA LYS A 57 5.95 -10.10 -14.01
C LYS A 57 5.46 -9.38 -12.75
N ARG A 58 5.07 -10.13 -11.71
CA ARG A 58 4.60 -9.53 -10.45
C ARG A 58 5.74 -8.86 -9.68
N LYS A 59 6.91 -9.50 -9.62
CA LYS A 59 8.14 -8.91 -9.07
C LYS A 59 8.49 -7.61 -9.78
N GLN A 60 8.50 -7.60 -11.10
CA GLN A 60 8.76 -6.39 -11.89
C GLN A 60 7.72 -5.30 -11.61
N ARG A 61 6.43 -5.66 -11.50
CA ARG A 61 5.36 -4.71 -11.19
C ARG A 61 5.59 -4.00 -9.85
N TYR A 62 6.02 -4.73 -8.82
CA TYR A 62 6.37 -4.13 -7.53
C TYR A 62 7.62 -3.23 -7.62
N LEU A 63 8.67 -3.67 -8.33
CA LEU A 63 9.86 -2.85 -8.55
C LEU A 63 9.55 -1.54 -9.29
N ASP A 64 8.69 -1.61 -10.31
CA ASP A 64 8.24 -0.43 -11.04
C ASP A 64 7.44 0.51 -10.14
N ALA A 65 6.56 -0.02 -9.28
CA ALA A 65 5.79 0.79 -8.35
C ALA A 65 6.68 1.50 -7.32
N ILE A 66 7.67 0.79 -6.76
CA ILE A 66 8.63 1.36 -5.79
C ILE A 66 9.50 2.42 -6.47
N THR A 67 9.94 2.18 -7.71
CA THR A 67 10.81 3.10 -8.46
C THR A 67 10.07 4.37 -8.88
N ASN A 68 8.79 4.26 -9.24
CA ASN A 68 7.99 5.37 -9.77
C ASN A 68 7.03 5.97 -8.73
N ALA A 69 7.14 5.58 -7.45
CA ALA A 69 6.32 6.15 -6.40
C ALA A 69 6.52 7.68 -6.34
N PRO A 70 5.45 8.46 -6.13
CA PRO A 70 5.58 9.91 -6.02
C PRO A 70 6.39 10.28 -4.77
N GLU A 71 6.97 11.48 -4.77
CA GLU A 71 7.55 12.06 -3.56
C GLU A 71 6.48 12.14 -2.46
N GLY A 72 6.83 11.70 -1.25
CA GLY A 72 5.92 11.68 -0.11
C GLY A 72 5.83 10.29 0.54
N VAL A 73 4.65 9.95 1.06
CA VAL A 73 4.41 8.66 1.72
C VAL A 73 3.39 7.87 0.91
N SER A 74 3.85 6.77 0.32
CA SER A 74 3.00 5.80 -0.38
C SER A 74 2.85 4.52 0.43
N GLU A 75 1.71 3.84 0.30
CA GLU A 75 1.48 2.52 0.89
C GLU A 75 1.37 1.46 -0.21
N ILE A 76 2.10 0.35 -0.06
CA ILE A 76 1.94 -0.84 -0.89
C ILE A 76 1.28 -1.91 -0.03
N ILE A 77 0.05 -2.29 -0.36
CA ILE A 77 -0.69 -3.31 0.38
C ILE A 77 -0.38 -4.67 -0.22
N ILE A 78 0.05 -5.60 0.64
CA ILE A 78 0.43 -6.97 0.26
C ILE A 78 -0.33 -7.97 1.11
N HIS A 79 -0.61 -9.13 0.53
CA HIS A 79 -1.39 -10.17 1.18
C HIS A 79 -0.58 -11.47 1.29
N CYS A 80 0.44 -11.50 2.14
CA CYS A 80 1.28 -12.70 2.24
C CYS A 80 0.49 -13.93 2.73
N GLY A 81 0.68 -15.05 2.04
CA GLY A 81 0.17 -16.37 2.43
C GLY A 81 1.04 -17.46 1.82
N PHE A 82 0.88 -18.70 2.29
CA PHE A 82 1.50 -19.86 1.62
C PHE A 82 0.48 -20.51 0.70
N ASP A 83 0.91 -20.91 -0.49
CA ASP A 83 0.06 -21.70 -1.39
C ASP A 83 0.00 -23.16 -0.94
N ASP A 84 -0.68 -23.38 0.17
CA ASP A 84 -0.87 -24.68 0.80
C ASP A 84 -2.34 -25.15 0.74
N HIS A 85 -2.56 -26.37 1.21
CA HIS A 85 -3.88 -26.96 1.21
C HIS A 85 -4.90 -26.14 2.01
N GLU A 86 -4.50 -25.57 3.15
CA GLU A 86 -5.40 -24.81 4.01
C GLU A 86 -5.86 -23.53 3.31
N LEU A 87 -4.92 -22.71 2.81
CA LEU A 87 -5.26 -21.43 2.18
C LEU A 87 -6.03 -21.63 0.87
N ARG A 88 -5.76 -22.71 0.12
CA ARG A 88 -6.53 -23.11 -1.07
C ARG A 88 -8.01 -23.38 -0.76
N GLN A 89 -8.35 -23.82 0.46
CA GLN A 89 -9.75 -24.02 0.86
C GLN A 89 -10.45 -22.71 1.29
N ILE A 90 -9.68 -21.66 1.60
CA ILE A 90 -10.21 -20.39 2.12
C ILE A 90 -10.43 -19.37 1.00
N THR A 91 -9.56 -19.35 -0.02
CA THR A 91 -9.58 -18.28 -1.02
C THR A 91 -9.07 -18.72 -2.38
N SER A 92 -9.68 -18.16 -3.44
CA SER A 92 -9.23 -18.36 -4.82
C SER A 92 -8.00 -17.53 -5.17
N SER A 93 -7.58 -16.57 -4.33
CA SER A 93 -6.39 -15.72 -4.55
C SER A 93 -5.12 -16.23 -3.90
N VAL A 94 -5.07 -17.53 -3.59
CA VAL A 94 -3.96 -18.19 -2.89
C VAL A 94 -2.61 -18.01 -3.60
N ASP A 95 -2.59 -18.06 -4.92
CA ASP A 95 -1.40 -17.86 -5.75
C ASP A 95 -0.89 -16.41 -5.68
N ILE A 96 -1.79 -15.42 -5.68
CA ILE A 96 -1.45 -14.00 -5.50
C ILE A 96 -0.78 -13.80 -4.15
N ARG A 97 -1.33 -14.44 -3.10
CA ARG A 97 -0.83 -14.30 -1.72
C ARG A 97 0.55 -14.91 -1.52
N ASP A 98 0.80 -16.07 -2.12
CA ASP A 98 2.12 -16.69 -2.13
C ASP A 98 3.12 -15.91 -2.99
N SER A 99 2.66 -15.31 -4.09
CA SER A 99 3.49 -14.43 -4.91
C SER A 99 3.92 -13.18 -4.13
N ASP A 100 3.01 -12.52 -3.41
CA ASP A 100 3.36 -11.38 -2.54
C ASP A 100 4.42 -11.76 -1.50
N ARG A 101 4.21 -12.90 -0.83
CA ARG A 101 5.18 -13.43 0.13
C ARG A 101 6.55 -13.65 -0.51
N LYS A 102 6.61 -14.25 -1.70
CA LYS A 102 7.85 -14.50 -2.43
C LYS A 102 8.54 -13.20 -2.83
N VAL A 103 7.82 -12.23 -3.41
CA VAL A 103 8.39 -10.94 -3.82
C VAL A 103 9.03 -10.21 -2.63
N PHE A 104 8.33 -10.10 -1.51
CA PHE A 104 8.84 -9.34 -0.35
C PHE A 104 9.82 -10.14 0.54
N THR A 105 10.11 -11.39 0.18
CA THR A 105 11.21 -12.19 0.74
C THR A 105 12.35 -12.39 -0.26
N ASP A 106 12.24 -11.86 -1.48
CA ASP A 106 13.27 -11.93 -2.51
C ASP A 106 14.44 -11.00 -2.18
N PRO A 107 15.69 -11.53 -2.08
CA PRO A 107 16.87 -10.71 -1.78
C PRO A 107 17.10 -9.57 -2.79
N GLU A 108 16.72 -9.75 -4.06
CA GLU A 108 16.87 -8.72 -5.09
C GLU A 108 15.92 -7.54 -4.83
N VAL A 109 14.69 -7.82 -4.41
CA VAL A 109 13.70 -6.79 -4.06
C VAL A 109 14.16 -6.03 -2.82
N GLN A 110 14.67 -6.73 -1.80
CA GLN A 110 15.24 -6.10 -0.61
C GLN A 110 16.42 -5.18 -0.97
N ALA A 111 17.33 -5.66 -1.82
CA ALA A 111 18.46 -4.86 -2.30
C ALA A 111 18.02 -3.65 -3.14
N ALA A 112 16.96 -3.79 -3.94
CA ALA A 112 16.40 -2.70 -4.73
C ALA A 112 15.81 -1.59 -3.84
N ILE A 113 15.02 -1.96 -2.82
CA ILE A 113 14.46 -1.01 -1.84
C ILE A 113 15.58 -0.21 -1.16
N GLN A 114 16.64 -0.89 -0.72
CA GLN A 114 17.80 -0.23 -0.11
C GLN A 114 18.53 0.69 -1.08
N ARG A 115 18.79 0.24 -2.32
CA ARG A 115 19.49 1.02 -3.34
C ARG A 115 18.71 2.27 -3.76
N LEU A 116 17.39 2.19 -3.81
CA LEU A 116 16.51 3.32 -4.13
C LEU A 116 16.38 4.31 -2.95
N GLY A 117 16.94 4.00 -1.77
CA GLY A 117 16.87 4.87 -0.60
C GLY A 117 15.46 4.98 -0.01
N VAL A 118 14.58 4.01 -0.30
CA VAL A 118 13.22 4.00 0.22
C VAL A 118 13.24 3.77 1.73
N GLN A 119 12.61 4.68 2.47
CA GLN A 119 12.44 4.56 3.91
C GLN A 119 11.15 3.80 4.21
N ILE A 120 11.28 2.59 4.77
CA ILE A 120 10.14 1.84 5.29
C ILE A 120 9.76 2.44 6.64
N ILE A 121 8.54 2.95 6.74
CA ILE A 121 7.98 3.52 7.97
C ILE A 121 6.79 2.70 8.46
N THR A 122 6.53 2.83 9.75
CA THR A 122 5.34 2.27 10.40
C THR A 122 4.20 3.27 10.41
N TRP A 123 2.97 2.79 10.60
CA TRP A 123 1.80 3.66 10.85
C TRP A 123 1.98 4.57 12.06
N LYS A 124 2.77 4.16 13.07
CA LYS A 124 3.11 5.00 14.22
C LYS A 124 3.98 6.19 13.80
N GLN A 125 5.04 5.93 13.04
CA GLN A 125 5.88 7.01 12.49
C GLN A 125 5.08 7.91 11.56
N PHE A 126 4.22 7.34 10.71
CA PHE A 126 3.34 8.14 9.86
C PHE A 126 2.43 9.06 10.68
N GLN A 127 1.82 8.54 11.76
CA GLN A 127 1.03 9.33 12.71
C GLN A 127 1.84 10.45 13.39
N GLU A 128 3.16 10.32 13.52
CA GLU A 128 4.03 11.37 14.07
C GLU A 128 4.36 12.45 13.02
N MET A 129 4.11 12.19 11.72
CA MET A 129 4.23 13.16 10.62
C MET A 129 3.01 14.11 10.48
N LYS A 130 2.14 14.15 11.50
CA LYS A 130 1.02 15.09 11.59
C LYS A 130 1.52 16.52 11.38
N ARG A 131 0.73 17.31 10.65
CA ARG A 131 1.01 18.72 10.37
C ARG A 131 -0.05 19.59 11.01
#